data_AF-A0A0N1HAQ1-F1
#
_entry.id   AF-A0A0N1HAQ1-F1
#
_cell.length_a   1.000
_cell.length_b   1.000
_cell.length_c   1.000
_cell.angle_alpha   90.00
_cell.angle_beta   90.00
_cell.angle_gamma   90.00
#
_symmetry.space_group_name_H-M   'P 1'
#
loop_
_entity.id
_entity.type
_entity.pdbx_description
1 polymer ?
#
loop_
_entity_poly.entity_id
_entity_poly.type
_entity_poly.pdbx_seq_one_letter_code
_entity_poly.pdbx_strand_id
1 'polypeptide(L)'
;MELTVLGFLAPTLVTYLCWWHKPRDVMTAQTIYVDTSVEDVFSRAGLPVSTEWYKSPLDFIERSEHHGSILFRYWINILARVKRPIGNENIKYISVEQRRSDNDIQNMETKWGFLEVIPTIPYLAINFAAWNSHLPTNAELWMWRAASIAMAATFMMGALIEGAMLYLLPHQHERDLLQRYRDEVSQPPTHRGDQRNEYTTFTIRVRKLVQRLRNNSAVDDPNLDVPLRLLIPATLFAAIYLISRLYVLIEDVISFRSMPGSVYAAVQWSDYFPHIS
;
A
#
# COMPACT_ATOMS: atom_id res chain seq x y z
N MET A 1 -18.45 -4.57 -19.84
CA MET A 1 -17.51 -5.47 -20.53
C MET A 1 -16.59 -4.73 -21.51
N GLU A 2 -17.00 -4.31 -22.72
CA GLU A 2 -16.10 -3.53 -23.61
C GLU A 2 -15.57 -2.25 -22.94
N LEU A 3 -16.46 -1.58 -22.21
CA LEU A 3 -16.14 -0.35 -21.51
C LEU A 3 -15.09 -0.55 -20.41
N THR A 4 -15.23 -1.57 -19.56
CA THR A 4 -14.28 -1.83 -18.48
C THR A 4 -12.93 -2.31 -19.00
N VAL A 5 -12.90 -3.05 -20.13
CA VAL A 5 -11.66 -3.38 -20.86
C VAL A 5 -10.95 -2.13 -21.36
N LEU A 6 -11.66 -1.18 -21.97
CA LEU A 6 -11.09 0.13 -22.30
C LEU A 6 -10.55 0.83 -21.04
N GLY A 7 -11.23 0.65 -19.90
CA GLY A 7 -10.82 1.11 -18.57
C GLY A 7 -9.47 0.57 -18.14
N PHE A 8 -9.16 -0.69 -18.45
CA PHE A 8 -7.86 -1.31 -18.18
C PHE A 8 -6.81 -0.99 -19.25
N LEU A 9 -7.22 -0.74 -20.49
CA LEU A 9 -6.29 -0.40 -21.57
C LEU A 9 -5.58 0.93 -21.29
N ALA A 10 -6.27 1.95 -20.79
CA ALA A 10 -5.66 3.22 -20.45
C ALA A 10 -4.47 3.12 -19.47
N PRO A 11 -4.62 2.54 -18.24
CA PRO A 11 -3.50 2.36 -17.32
C PRO A 11 -2.44 1.39 -17.86
N THR A 12 -2.84 0.39 -18.66
CA THR A 12 -1.88 -0.55 -19.28
C THR A 12 -1.02 0.16 -20.32
N LEU A 13 -1.59 1.03 -21.14
CA LEU A 13 -0.86 1.85 -22.12
C LEU A 13 0.11 2.80 -21.42
N VAL A 14 -0.32 3.48 -20.36
CA VAL A 14 0.57 4.35 -19.57
C VAL A 14 1.75 3.54 -19.01
N THR A 15 1.47 2.39 -18.39
CA THR A 15 2.50 1.50 -17.85
C THR A 15 3.45 1.02 -18.94
N TYR A 16 2.90 0.65 -20.10
CA TYR A 16 3.66 0.20 -21.25
C TYR A 16 4.57 1.29 -21.82
N LEU A 17 4.09 2.53 -21.90
CA LEU A 17 4.91 3.68 -22.31
C LEU A 17 6.04 3.95 -21.31
N CYS A 18 5.76 3.91 -20.01
CA CYS A 18 6.78 4.03 -18.97
C CYS A 18 7.84 2.91 -19.06
N TRP A 19 7.45 1.73 -19.53
CA TRP A 19 8.30 0.55 -19.63
C TRP A 19 8.82 0.31 -21.06
N TRP A 20 8.52 1.21 -22.00
CA TRP A 20 8.81 1.02 -23.41
C TRP A 20 10.32 0.85 -23.67
N HIS A 21 11.16 1.56 -22.92
CA HIS A 21 12.62 1.48 -22.97
C HIS A 21 13.23 0.61 -21.85
N LYS A 22 12.41 -0.07 -21.05
CA LYS A 22 12.93 -0.97 -20.02
C LYS A 22 13.64 -2.14 -20.72
N PRO A 23 14.92 -2.41 -20.41
CA PRO A 23 15.65 -3.54 -21.01
C PRO A 23 14.89 -4.84 -20.69
N ARG A 24 14.58 -5.59 -21.74
CA ARG A 24 13.72 -6.79 -21.67
C ARG A 24 14.49 -8.07 -21.35
N ASP A 25 15.80 -8.07 -21.62
CA ASP A 25 16.68 -9.22 -21.45
C ASP A 25 17.63 -9.03 -20.26
N VAL A 26 17.14 -9.37 -19.06
CA VAL A 26 18.00 -9.55 -17.89
C VAL A 26 18.60 -10.95 -17.96
N MET A 27 19.61 -11.13 -18.81
CA MET A 27 20.22 -12.45 -19.09
C MET A 27 21.27 -12.86 -18.05
N THR A 28 21.79 -11.90 -17.29
CA THR A 28 22.91 -12.14 -16.36
C THR A 28 22.63 -11.47 -15.03
N ALA A 29 22.56 -12.26 -13.96
CA ALA A 29 22.69 -11.74 -12.61
C ALA A 29 24.16 -11.39 -12.36
N GLN A 30 24.45 -10.12 -12.06
CA GLN A 30 25.78 -9.71 -11.65
C GLN A 30 25.86 -9.76 -10.12
N THR A 31 26.65 -10.69 -9.59
CA THR A 31 26.96 -10.70 -8.16
C THR A 31 28.04 -9.66 -7.89
N ILE A 32 27.70 -8.64 -7.10
CA ILE A 32 28.64 -7.63 -6.63
C ILE A 32 29.26 -8.17 -5.34
N TYR A 33 30.54 -8.51 -5.40
CA TYR A 33 31.31 -8.88 -4.21
C TYR A 33 31.76 -7.58 -3.52
N VAL A 34 31.56 -7.53 -2.20
CA VAL A 34 31.93 -6.38 -1.37
C VAL A 34 32.90 -6.89 -0.31
N ASP A 35 34.09 -6.29 -0.25
CA ASP A 35 35.15 -6.68 0.70
C ASP A 35 34.92 -6.14 2.12
N THR A 36 33.80 -5.45 2.35
CA THR A 36 33.45 -4.81 3.62
C THR A 36 32.33 -5.58 4.29
N SER A 37 32.54 -5.98 5.55
CA SER A 37 31.52 -6.64 6.35
C SER A 37 30.48 -5.64 6.86
N VAL A 38 29.29 -6.12 7.25
CA VAL A 38 28.25 -5.26 7.85
C VAL A 38 28.75 -4.68 9.17
N GLU A 39 29.54 -5.44 9.93
CA GLU A 39 30.18 -5.00 11.17
C GLU A 39 31.18 -3.86 10.92
N ASP A 40 31.94 -3.91 9.82
CA ASP A 40 32.84 -2.82 9.42
C ASP A 40 32.07 -1.56 9.04
N VAL A 41 30.92 -1.69 8.38
CA VAL A 41 30.05 -0.54 8.05
C VAL A 41 29.55 0.13 9.33
N PHE A 42 29.04 -0.66 10.29
CA PHE A 42 28.54 -0.13 11.56
C PHE A 42 29.64 0.50 12.42
N SER A 43 30.80 -0.15 12.52
CA SER A 43 31.93 0.41 13.28
C SER A 43 32.42 1.74 12.68
N ARG A 44 32.48 1.86 11.35
CA ARG A 44 32.81 3.12 10.65
C ARG A 44 31.75 4.20 10.85
N ALA A 45 30.49 3.82 10.98
CA ALA A 45 29.39 4.73 11.29
C ALA A 45 29.31 5.11 12.79
N GLY A 46 30.16 4.53 13.65
CA GLY A 46 30.12 4.74 15.09
C GLY A 46 28.95 4.02 15.79
N LEU A 47 28.34 3.03 15.13
CA LEU A 47 27.21 2.26 15.63
C LEU A 47 27.68 0.94 16.28
N PRO A 48 26.97 0.44 17.31
CA PRO A 48 27.22 -0.88 17.87
C PRO A 48 27.06 -1.99 16.80
N VAL A 49 27.89 -3.04 16.89
CA VAL A 49 27.79 -4.21 16.00
C VAL A 49 26.43 -4.92 16.13
N SER A 50 25.79 -4.82 17.30
CA SER A 50 24.46 -5.37 17.58
C SER A 50 23.30 -4.48 17.10
N THR A 51 23.56 -3.48 16.26
CA THR A 51 22.49 -2.62 15.72
C THR A 51 21.54 -3.44 14.87
N GLU A 52 20.28 -3.50 15.28
CA GLU A 52 19.22 -4.09 14.46
C GLU A 52 18.90 -3.18 13.27
N TRP A 53 18.78 -3.78 12.09
CA TRP A 53 18.40 -3.10 10.84
C TRP A 53 17.18 -3.80 10.23
N TYR A 54 16.42 -3.08 9.40
CA TYR A 54 15.10 -3.53 8.96
C TYR A 54 15.11 -4.13 7.55
N LYS A 55 15.35 -3.31 6.52
CA LYS A 55 15.42 -3.72 5.10
C LYS A 55 16.85 -3.79 4.61
N SER A 56 17.69 -2.87 5.07
CA SER A 56 19.07 -2.73 4.62
C SER A 56 19.99 -2.43 5.81
N PRO A 57 21.22 -2.97 5.83
CA PRO A 57 22.22 -2.55 6.80
C PRO A 57 22.56 -1.05 6.68
N LEU A 58 22.14 -0.36 5.62
CA LEU A 58 22.33 1.09 5.46
C LEU A 58 21.12 1.93 5.90
N ASP A 59 20.10 1.31 6.52
CA ASP A 59 18.89 2.02 6.98
C ASP A 59 19.21 3.16 7.97
N PHE A 60 20.36 3.12 8.65
CA PHE A 60 20.78 4.19 9.57
C PHE A 60 21.18 5.50 8.88
N ILE A 61 21.52 5.47 7.58
CA ILE A 61 21.94 6.67 6.83
C ILE A 61 20.71 7.49 6.42
N GLU A 62 19.77 6.84 5.76
CA GLU A 62 18.54 7.47 5.30
C GLU A 62 17.43 6.42 5.18
N ARG A 63 16.61 6.32 6.21
CA ARG A 63 15.38 5.55 6.15
C ARG A 63 14.22 6.45 5.78
N SER A 64 13.90 6.49 4.49
CA SER A 64 12.61 6.97 4.01
C SER A 64 11.66 5.77 3.91
N GLU A 65 10.40 5.94 4.33
CA GLU A 65 9.34 4.98 4.03
C GLU A 65 8.23 5.78 3.36
N HIS A 66 7.83 5.39 2.15
CA HIS A 66 6.74 6.05 1.47
C HIS A 66 5.42 5.78 2.22
N HIS A 67 4.60 6.81 2.41
CA HIS A 67 3.35 6.73 3.17
C HIS A 67 2.40 5.64 2.66
N GLY A 68 2.25 5.51 1.35
CA GLY A 68 1.47 4.42 0.74
C GLY A 68 2.03 3.03 1.04
N SER A 69 3.35 2.88 1.16
CA SER A 69 4.00 1.61 1.51
C SER A 69 3.67 1.18 2.95
N ILE A 70 3.56 2.13 3.88
CA ILE A 70 3.24 1.87 5.29
C ILE A 70 1.79 1.35 5.39
N LEU A 71 0.83 2.04 4.75
CA LEU A 71 -0.57 1.61 4.72
C LEU A 71 -0.76 0.27 4.00
N PHE A 72 -0.11 0.10 2.85
CA PHE A 72 -0.17 -1.15 2.09
C PHE A 72 0.39 -2.31 2.91
N ARG A 73 1.56 -2.13 3.53
CA ARG A 73 2.16 -3.14 4.42
C ARG A 73 1.24 -3.46 5.59
N TYR A 74 0.61 -2.44 6.18
CA TYR A 74 -0.36 -2.63 7.25
C TYR A 74 -1.52 -3.53 6.80
N TRP A 75 -2.10 -3.31 5.62
CA TRP A 75 -3.17 -4.17 5.10
C TRP A 75 -2.70 -5.58 4.75
N ILE A 76 -1.51 -5.74 4.15
CA ILE A 76 -0.92 -7.05 3.89
C ILE A 76 -0.73 -7.85 5.19
N ASN A 77 -0.27 -7.19 6.26
CA ASN A 77 -0.14 -7.82 7.57
C ASN A 77 -1.50 -8.26 8.15
N ILE A 78 -2.57 -7.49 7.95
CA ILE A 78 -3.94 -7.90 8.32
C ILE A 78 -4.34 -9.14 7.52
N LEU A 79 -4.20 -9.11 6.20
CA LEU A 79 -4.58 -10.25 5.33
C LEU A 79 -3.77 -11.50 5.65
N ALA A 80 -2.48 -11.34 5.95
CA ALA A 80 -1.62 -12.43 6.38
C ALA A 80 -2.07 -13.04 7.71
N ARG A 81 -2.62 -12.23 8.63
CA ARG A 81 -3.21 -12.73 9.89
C ARG A 81 -4.52 -13.48 9.65
N VAL A 82 -5.37 -13.01 8.72
CA VAL A 82 -6.64 -13.68 8.37
C VAL A 82 -6.41 -15.07 7.77
N LYS A 83 -5.34 -15.27 6.98
CA LYS A 83 -5.02 -16.54 6.32
C LYS A 83 -4.33 -17.57 7.24
N ARG A 84 -4.01 -17.24 8.50
CA ARG A 84 -3.34 -18.18 9.41
C ARG A 84 -4.35 -19.11 10.08
N PRO A 85 -4.11 -20.44 10.11
CA PRO A 85 -4.87 -21.32 10.99
C PRO A 85 -4.68 -20.86 12.44
N ILE A 86 -5.81 -20.71 13.15
CA ILE A 86 -5.87 -20.29 14.55
C ILE A 86 -4.98 -21.23 15.38
N GLY A 87 -3.86 -20.74 15.90
CA GLY A 87 -2.95 -21.50 16.77
C GLY A 87 -1.46 -21.44 16.43
N ASN A 88 -1.03 -20.87 15.30
CA ASN A 88 0.39 -20.76 14.96
C ASN A 88 0.91 -19.32 15.15
N GLU A 89 0.99 -18.89 16.41
CA GLU A 89 1.33 -17.51 16.81
C GLU A 89 2.84 -17.20 16.73
N ASN A 90 3.70 -18.23 16.65
CA ASN A 90 5.15 -18.09 16.79
C ASN A 90 5.91 -17.76 15.50
N ILE A 91 5.24 -17.64 14.36
CA ILE A 91 5.88 -17.14 13.14
C ILE A 91 5.85 -15.61 13.18
N LYS A 92 6.77 -15.04 13.97
CA LYS A 92 7.30 -13.71 13.70
C LYS A 92 7.90 -13.81 12.30
N TYR A 93 7.35 -13.08 11.34
CA TYR A 93 8.09 -12.83 10.11
C TYR A 93 9.36 -12.08 10.54
N ILE A 94 10.45 -12.81 10.76
CA ILE A 94 11.77 -12.23 10.73
C ILE A 94 11.91 -11.80 9.28
N SER A 95 11.57 -10.55 8.99
CA SER A 95 11.82 -9.93 7.70
C SER A 95 13.30 -9.62 7.56
N VAL A 96 14.17 -10.59 7.85
CA VAL A 96 15.45 -10.67 7.15
C VAL A 96 15.11 -11.24 5.78
N GLU A 97 14.36 -10.46 5.02
CA GLU A 97 14.13 -10.68 3.61
C GLU A 97 15.49 -10.43 2.96
N GLN A 98 16.34 -11.47 2.88
CA GLN A 98 17.55 -11.47 2.03
C GLN A 98 17.23 -11.10 0.57
N ARG A 99 15.95 -11.10 0.21
CA ARG A 99 15.39 -10.62 -1.03
C ARG A 99 14.30 -9.59 -0.74
N ARG A 100 14.50 -8.35 -1.22
CA ARG A 100 13.46 -7.30 -1.25
C ARG A 100 12.15 -7.88 -1.79
N SER A 101 11.06 -7.79 -1.01
CA SER A 101 9.74 -8.25 -1.45
C SER A 101 9.37 -7.64 -2.81
N ASP A 102 8.81 -8.45 -3.71
CA ASP A 102 8.22 -7.95 -4.96
C ASP A 102 7.06 -6.96 -4.69
N ASN A 103 6.54 -6.96 -3.45
CA ASN A 103 5.50 -6.08 -2.94
C ASN A 103 6.03 -4.79 -2.29
N ASP A 104 7.35 -4.56 -2.27
CA ASP A 104 7.91 -3.36 -1.64
C ASP A 104 7.76 -2.14 -2.57
N ILE A 105 6.94 -1.19 -2.15
CA ILE A 105 6.75 0.08 -2.86
C ILE A 105 7.97 0.95 -2.55
N GLN A 106 8.76 1.26 -3.58
CA GLN A 106 9.95 2.10 -3.44
C GLN A 106 9.58 3.52 -3.03
N ASN A 107 10.53 4.19 -2.37
CA ASN A 107 10.41 5.60 -2.04
C ASN A 107 10.45 6.42 -3.31
N MET A 108 9.27 6.69 -3.85
CA MET A 108 9.11 7.62 -4.94
C MET A 108 9.05 9.02 -4.35
N GLU A 109 9.81 9.96 -4.92
CA GLU A 109 9.72 11.36 -4.47
C GLU A 109 8.27 11.83 -4.59
N THR A 110 7.78 12.56 -3.58
CA THR A 110 6.39 13.03 -3.49
C THR A 110 5.89 13.71 -4.77
N LYS A 111 6.78 14.42 -5.49
CA LYS A 111 6.46 15.10 -6.76
C LYS A 111 6.00 14.15 -7.87
N TRP A 112 6.45 12.91 -7.84
CA TRP A 112 6.08 11.90 -8.83
C TRP A 112 4.77 11.20 -8.46
N GLY A 113 4.30 11.28 -7.21
CA GLY A 113 3.00 10.72 -6.78
C GLY A 113 1.82 11.21 -7.64
N PHE A 114 1.88 12.45 -8.12
CA PHE A 114 0.85 13.00 -9.03
C PHE A 114 0.76 12.28 -10.38
N LEU A 115 1.79 11.52 -10.80
CA LEU A 115 1.70 10.72 -12.02
C LEU A 115 0.65 9.60 -11.90
N GLU A 116 0.28 9.16 -10.70
CA GLU A 116 -0.80 8.19 -10.48
C GLU A 116 -2.17 8.73 -10.93
N VAL A 117 -2.35 10.04 -10.90
CA VAL A 117 -3.61 10.68 -11.31
C VAL A 117 -3.87 10.47 -12.81
N ILE A 118 -2.81 10.42 -13.63
CA ILE A 118 -2.88 10.30 -15.08
C ILE A 118 -3.61 9.01 -15.52
N PRO A 119 -3.22 7.79 -15.10
CA PRO A 119 -3.95 6.57 -15.42
C PRO A 119 -5.29 6.45 -14.69
N THR A 120 -5.45 7.12 -13.53
CA THR A 120 -6.67 7.05 -12.72
C THR A 120 -7.85 7.78 -13.36
N ILE A 121 -7.61 8.95 -13.98
CA ILE A 121 -8.69 9.75 -14.58
C ILE A 121 -9.44 8.96 -15.68
N PRO A 122 -8.77 8.38 -16.70
CA PRO A 122 -9.46 7.58 -17.72
C PRO A 122 -10.21 6.39 -17.12
N TYR A 123 -9.58 5.70 -16.17
CA TYR A 123 -10.19 4.56 -15.49
C TYR A 123 -11.50 4.98 -14.78
N LEU A 124 -11.51 6.10 -14.07
CA LEU A 124 -12.73 6.62 -13.45
C LEU A 124 -13.75 7.10 -14.49
N ALA A 125 -13.33 7.88 -15.48
CA ALA A 125 -14.19 8.41 -16.53
C ALA A 125 -14.98 7.32 -17.26
N ILE A 126 -14.34 6.17 -17.49
CA ILE A 126 -14.94 5.01 -18.15
C ILE A 126 -16.05 4.39 -17.30
N ASN A 127 -15.91 4.34 -15.97
CA ASN A 127 -17.00 3.88 -15.09
C ASN A 127 -18.23 4.82 -15.17
N PHE A 128 -18.00 6.12 -15.36
CA PHE A 128 -19.06 7.12 -15.59
C PHE A 128 -19.60 7.13 -17.02
N ALA A 129 -18.84 6.68 -18.02
CA ALA A 129 -19.35 6.61 -19.39
C ALA A 129 -20.55 5.63 -19.52
N ALA A 130 -20.62 4.61 -18.66
CA ALA A 130 -21.75 3.69 -18.56
C ALA A 130 -22.92 4.21 -17.71
N TRP A 131 -22.96 5.50 -17.35
CA TRP A 131 -23.97 6.05 -16.42
C TRP A 131 -25.43 5.80 -16.84
N ASN A 132 -25.68 5.79 -18.14
CA ASN A 132 -27.00 5.52 -18.75
C ASN A 132 -26.98 4.25 -19.62
N SER A 133 -26.04 3.34 -19.37
CA SER A 133 -26.01 2.06 -20.08
C SER A 133 -27.24 1.22 -19.76
N HIS A 134 -27.68 0.41 -20.72
CA HIS A 134 -28.83 -0.46 -20.54
C HIS A 134 -28.41 -1.70 -19.75
N LEU A 135 -28.74 -1.72 -18.46
CA LEU A 135 -28.63 -2.89 -17.60
C LEU A 135 -30.00 -3.59 -17.50
N PRO A 136 -30.05 -4.92 -17.34
CA PRO A 136 -31.29 -5.71 -17.34
C PRO A 136 -32.31 -5.24 -16.30
N THR A 137 -31.85 -4.77 -15.15
CA THR A 137 -32.70 -4.28 -14.07
C THR A 137 -32.33 -2.87 -13.60
N ASN A 138 -33.34 -2.14 -13.10
CA ASN A 138 -33.12 -0.83 -12.48
C ASN A 138 -32.23 -0.91 -11.22
N ALA A 139 -32.25 -2.04 -10.51
CA ALA A 139 -31.41 -2.26 -9.34
C ALA A 139 -29.93 -2.31 -9.71
N GLU A 140 -29.57 -3.07 -10.74
CA GLU A 140 -28.20 -3.16 -11.27
C GLU A 140 -27.69 -1.80 -11.74
N LEU A 141 -28.55 -0.99 -12.37
CA LEU A 141 -28.18 0.37 -12.79
C LEU A 141 -27.86 1.28 -11.59
N TRP A 142 -28.65 1.23 -10.52
CA TRP A 142 -28.35 2.01 -9.32
C TRP A 142 -27.12 1.49 -8.58
N MET A 143 -26.92 0.17 -8.52
CA MET A 143 -25.72 -0.43 -7.95
C MET A 143 -24.45 -0.07 -8.74
N TRP A 144 -24.53 -0.03 -10.08
CA TRP A 144 -23.46 0.48 -10.94
C TRP A 144 -23.09 1.93 -10.61
N ARG A 145 -24.09 2.81 -10.54
CA ARG A 145 -23.86 4.23 -10.21
C ARG A 145 -23.25 4.40 -8.83
N ALA A 146 -23.76 3.64 -7.84
CA ALA A 146 -23.23 3.65 -6.48
C ALA A 146 -21.77 3.16 -6.44
N ALA A 147 -21.44 2.07 -7.13
CA ALA A 147 -20.09 1.53 -7.21
C ALA A 147 -19.12 2.52 -7.91
N SER A 148 -19.54 3.14 -9.01
CA SER A 148 -18.75 4.15 -9.73
C SER A 148 -18.45 5.39 -8.87
N ILE A 149 -19.47 5.91 -8.15
CA ILE A 149 -19.28 7.01 -7.20
C ILE A 149 -18.37 6.58 -6.04
N ALA A 150 -18.60 5.40 -5.48
CA ALA A 150 -17.81 4.88 -4.37
C ALA A 150 -16.33 4.74 -4.76
N MET A 151 -16.05 4.21 -5.95
CA MET A 151 -14.69 4.15 -6.48
C MET A 151 -14.06 5.54 -6.64
N ALA A 152 -14.76 6.51 -7.25
CA ALA A 152 -14.24 7.88 -7.34
C ALA A 152 -13.97 8.51 -5.96
N ALA A 153 -14.87 8.30 -4.99
CA ALA A 153 -14.70 8.75 -3.62
C ALA A 153 -13.48 8.12 -2.95
N THR A 154 -13.21 6.83 -3.19
CA THR A 154 -12.03 6.15 -2.62
C THR A 154 -10.71 6.72 -3.15
N PHE A 155 -10.63 7.07 -4.43
CA PHE A 155 -9.43 7.73 -5.00
C PHE A 155 -9.24 9.14 -4.43
N MET A 156 -10.31 9.94 -4.35
CA MET A 156 -10.23 11.27 -3.76
C MET A 156 -9.81 11.22 -2.28
N MET A 157 -10.35 10.28 -1.52
CA MET A 157 -9.96 10.07 -0.13
C MET A 157 -8.52 9.57 0.02
N GLY A 158 -8.04 8.72 -0.90
CA GLY A 158 -6.64 8.31 -0.97
C GLY A 158 -5.71 9.52 -1.10
N ALA A 159 -5.99 10.41 -2.05
CA ALA A 159 -5.23 11.65 -2.24
C ALA A 159 -5.27 12.58 -1.01
N LEU A 160 -6.41 12.69 -0.35
CA LEU A 160 -6.53 13.46 0.90
C LEU A 160 -5.73 12.85 2.04
N ILE A 161 -5.73 11.52 2.18
CA ILE A 161 -4.96 10.79 3.20
C ILE A 161 -3.47 10.92 2.94
N GLU A 162 -3.02 10.77 1.69
CA GLU A 162 -1.63 10.96 1.32
C GLU A 162 -1.16 12.39 1.59
N GLY A 163 -1.95 13.40 1.17
CA GLY A 163 -1.70 14.79 1.53
C GLY A 163 -1.63 15.00 3.04
N ALA A 164 -2.61 14.49 3.79
CA ALA A 164 -2.63 14.60 5.24
C ALA A 164 -1.42 13.90 5.89
N MET A 165 -0.97 12.75 5.37
CA MET A 165 0.23 12.07 5.85
C MET A 165 1.49 12.90 5.63
N LEU A 166 1.64 13.49 4.44
CA LEU A 166 2.76 14.38 4.11
C LEU A 166 2.84 15.60 5.04
N TYR A 167 1.70 16.20 5.39
CA TYR A 167 1.67 17.37 6.27
C TYR A 167 1.71 17.04 7.76
N LEU A 168 1.09 15.94 8.20
CA LEU A 168 0.91 15.62 9.62
C LEU A 168 2.03 14.75 10.20
N LEU A 169 2.55 13.76 9.45
CA LEU A 169 3.53 12.80 10.00
C LEU A 169 4.89 13.43 10.35
N PRO A 170 5.51 14.28 9.50
CA PRO A 170 6.76 14.94 9.86
C PRO A 170 6.59 15.79 11.13
N HIS A 171 5.47 16.51 11.22
CA HIS A 171 5.19 17.37 12.36
C HIS A 171 4.89 16.60 13.65
N GLN A 172 4.29 15.41 13.55
CA GLN A 172 4.09 14.53 14.71
C GLN A 172 5.41 13.91 15.19
N HIS A 173 6.24 13.44 14.27
CA HIS A 173 7.54 12.86 14.60
C HIS A 173 8.47 13.88 15.28
N GLU A 174 8.58 15.09 14.71
CA GLU A 174 9.33 16.19 15.31
C GLU A 174 8.81 16.57 16.70
N ARG A 175 7.48 16.64 16.88
CA ARG A 175 6.88 16.94 18.18
C ARG A 175 7.17 15.87 19.23
N ASP A 176 7.05 14.60 18.87
CA ASP A 176 7.33 13.49 19.79
C ASP A 176 8.82 13.45 20.17
N LEU A 177 9.74 13.71 19.22
CA LEU A 177 11.17 13.83 19.49
C LEU A 177 11.49 15.02 20.40
N LEU A 178 10.93 16.21 20.10
CA LEU A 178 11.11 17.40 20.91
C LEU A 178 10.55 17.23 22.31
N GLN A 179 9.45 16.49 22.45
CA GLN A 179 8.86 16.20 23.74
C GLN A 179 9.72 15.22 24.55
N ARG A 180 10.26 14.16 23.92
CA ARG A 180 11.25 13.28 24.58
C ARG A 180 12.50 14.03 25.00
N TYR A 181 13.06 14.85 24.11
CA TYR A 181 14.21 15.68 24.44
C TYR A 181 13.89 16.65 25.59
N ARG A 182 12.71 17.28 25.57
CA ARG A 182 12.25 18.14 26.67
C ARG A 182 12.11 17.35 27.97
N ASP A 183 11.55 16.15 27.93
CA ASP A 183 11.35 15.31 29.11
C ASP A 183 12.69 14.82 29.68
N GLU A 184 13.65 14.47 28.83
CA GLU A 184 15.03 14.10 29.19
C GLU A 184 15.82 15.28 29.76
N VAL A 185 15.68 16.48 29.18
CA VAL A 185 16.38 17.69 29.64
C VAL A 185 15.73 18.30 30.88
N SER A 186 14.41 18.18 31.04
CA SER A 186 13.68 18.73 32.19
C SER A 186 13.82 17.87 33.45
N GLN A 187 14.28 16.63 33.34
CA GLN A 187 14.55 15.77 34.49
C GLN A 187 16.03 15.85 34.89
N PRO A 188 16.41 16.47 36.03
CA PRO A 188 17.75 16.26 36.58
C PRO A 188 17.93 14.78 36.93
N PRO A 189 19.17 14.24 37.00
CA PRO A 189 19.44 12.83 37.32
C PRO A 189 18.98 12.56 38.75
N THR A 190 17.71 12.26 38.90
CA THR A 190 17.04 11.98 40.16
C THR A 190 16.75 10.50 40.16
N HIS A 191 17.17 9.84 41.25
CA HIS A 191 16.90 8.44 41.49
C HIS A 191 15.46 8.11 41.11
N ARG A 192 15.33 7.10 40.25
CA ARG A 192 14.13 6.50 39.65
C ARG A 192 13.15 6.05 40.74
N GLY A 193 12.54 7.00 41.43
CA GLY A 193 11.42 6.78 42.33
C GLY A 193 10.19 6.54 41.47
N ASP A 194 9.58 5.36 41.64
CA ASP A 194 8.32 4.95 41.04
C ASP A 194 7.23 6.00 41.29
N GLN A 195 7.11 7.02 40.43
CA GLN A 195 5.85 7.72 40.23
C GLN A 195 4.93 6.77 39.45
N ARG A 196 4.38 5.81 40.18
CA ARG A 196 3.40 4.85 39.69
C ARG A 196 2.09 5.60 39.47
N ASN A 197 1.97 6.29 38.33
CA ASN A 197 0.68 6.80 37.86
C ASN A 197 -0.36 5.68 38.01
N GLU A 198 -1.43 5.92 38.77
CA GLU A 198 -2.54 4.99 39.00
C GLU A 198 -3.36 4.81 37.71
N TYR A 199 -2.73 4.21 36.70
CA TYR A 199 -3.45 3.73 35.53
C TYR A 199 -4.27 2.52 35.95
N THR A 200 -5.60 2.66 35.91
CA THR A 200 -6.50 1.52 36.08
C THR A 200 -6.11 0.41 35.09
N THR A 201 -6.21 -0.87 35.47
CA THR A 201 -5.90 -2.02 34.61
C THR A 201 -6.54 -1.92 33.22
N PHE A 202 -7.72 -1.30 33.13
CA PHE A 202 -8.42 -1.00 31.88
C PHE A 202 -7.66 -0.04 30.96
N THR A 203 -7.14 1.08 31.45
CA THR A 203 -6.44 2.08 30.62
C THR A 203 -5.14 1.52 30.05
N ILE A 204 -4.45 0.68 30.82
CA ILE A 204 -3.27 -0.07 30.36
C ILE A 204 -3.64 -1.02 29.22
N ARG A 205 -4.73 -1.77 29.34
CA ARG A 205 -5.21 -2.69 28.29
C ARG A 205 -5.60 -1.94 27.02
N VAL A 206 -6.34 -0.84 27.15
CA VAL A 206 -6.73 0.00 26.01
C VAL A 206 -5.50 0.58 25.31
N ARG A 207 -4.52 1.11 26.06
CA ARG A 207 -3.28 1.64 25.48
C ARG A 207 -2.50 0.58 24.72
N LYS A 208 -2.36 -0.62 25.30
CA LYS A 208 -1.71 -1.76 24.61
C LYS A 208 -2.45 -2.16 23.34
N LEU A 209 -3.79 -2.17 23.37
CA LEU A 209 -4.60 -2.45 22.18
C LEU A 209 -4.40 -1.37 21.11
N VAL A 210 -4.46 -0.09 21.48
CA VAL A 210 -4.23 1.04 20.57
C VAL A 210 -2.85 0.98 19.94
N GLN A 211 -1.79 0.68 20.71
CA GLN A 211 -0.44 0.52 20.18
C GLN A 211 -0.35 -0.63 19.18
N ARG A 212 -0.97 -1.78 19.47
CA ARG A 212 -1.05 -2.93 18.55
C ARG A 212 -1.85 -2.65 17.28
N LEU A 213 -2.81 -1.71 17.33
CA LEU A 213 -3.59 -1.30 16.16
C LEU A 213 -2.88 -0.24 15.33
N ARG A 214 -2.06 0.63 15.94
CA ARG A 214 -1.29 1.63 15.19
C ARG A 214 -0.08 1.02 14.49
N ASN A 215 0.56 0.05 15.13
CA ASN A 215 1.70 -0.68 14.57
C ASN A 215 1.41 -2.19 14.58
N ASN A 216 1.37 -2.77 13.38
CA ASN A 216 1.16 -4.20 13.20
C ASN A 216 2.41 -4.93 12.65
N SER A 217 3.55 -4.25 12.62
CA SER A 217 4.84 -4.80 12.20
C SER A 217 5.32 -5.90 13.17
N ALA A 218 6.15 -6.83 12.68
CA ALA A 218 6.66 -7.94 13.49
C ALA A 218 7.73 -7.52 14.52
N VAL A 219 8.39 -6.39 14.26
CA VAL A 219 9.54 -5.85 15.01
C VAL A 219 9.11 -4.65 15.89
N ASP A 220 7.82 -4.28 15.89
CA ASP A 220 7.28 -3.11 16.60
C ASP A 220 8.03 -1.80 16.25
N ASP A 221 8.33 -1.62 14.97
CA ASP A 221 9.14 -0.52 14.45
C ASP A 221 8.43 0.84 14.55
N PRO A 222 8.99 1.84 15.27
CA PRO A 222 8.37 3.16 15.41
C PRO A 222 8.11 3.90 14.09
N ASN A 223 8.88 3.63 13.04
CA ASN A 223 8.74 4.30 11.74
C ASN A 223 7.55 3.77 10.92
N LEU A 224 7.00 2.62 11.31
CA LEU A 224 5.82 2.01 10.66
C LEU A 224 4.52 2.31 11.42
N ASP A 225 4.56 3.23 12.37
CA ASP A 225 3.42 3.58 13.21
C ASP A 225 2.46 4.53 12.48
N VAL A 226 1.20 4.10 12.33
CA VAL A 226 0.17 4.90 11.63
C VAL A 226 -0.84 5.44 12.64
N PRO A 227 -1.16 6.74 12.63
CA PRO A 227 -2.16 7.29 13.53
C PRO A 227 -3.55 6.74 13.17
N LEU A 228 -4.28 6.24 14.17
CA LEU A 228 -5.59 5.58 13.97
C LEU A 228 -6.61 6.45 13.20
N ARG A 229 -6.53 7.77 13.38
CA ARG A 229 -7.38 8.75 12.68
C ARG A 229 -7.22 8.72 11.16
N LEU A 230 -6.07 8.31 10.64
CA LEU A 230 -5.83 8.12 9.21
C LEU A 230 -6.11 6.67 8.82
N LEU A 231 -5.74 5.73 9.69
CA LEU A 231 -5.85 4.30 9.43
C LEU A 231 -7.29 3.80 9.31
N ILE A 232 -8.19 4.26 10.19
CA ILE A 232 -9.59 3.83 10.21
C ILE A 232 -10.29 4.27 8.90
N PRO A 233 -10.25 5.55 8.49
CA PRO A 233 -10.78 5.96 7.20
C PRO A 233 -10.10 5.23 6.03
N ALA A 234 -8.77 5.12 6.02
CA ALA A 234 -8.05 4.45 4.94
C ALA A 234 -8.53 2.99 4.76
N THR A 235 -8.69 2.26 5.86
CA THR A 235 -9.13 0.86 5.84
C THR A 235 -10.60 0.73 5.43
N LEU A 236 -11.47 1.66 5.87
CA LEU A 236 -12.87 1.69 5.46
C LEU A 236 -13.01 1.94 3.96
N PHE A 237 -12.30 2.95 3.42
CA PHE A 237 -12.33 3.24 1.99
C PHE A 237 -11.69 2.12 1.16
N ALA A 238 -10.62 1.48 1.64
CA ALA A 238 -10.06 0.29 0.99
C ALA A 238 -11.09 -0.85 0.90
N ALA A 239 -11.86 -1.10 1.97
CA ALA A 239 -12.92 -2.11 1.95
C ALA A 239 -14.06 -1.74 0.97
N ILE A 240 -14.50 -0.47 0.97
CA ILE A 240 -15.50 0.04 0.02
C ILE A 240 -15.02 -0.13 -1.43
N TYR A 241 -13.76 0.20 -1.70
CA TYR A 241 -13.14 0.01 -3.01
C TYR A 241 -13.18 -1.46 -3.43
N LEU A 242 -12.75 -2.39 -2.55
CA LEU A 242 -12.75 -3.82 -2.85
C LEU A 242 -14.15 -4.35 -3.15
N ILE A 243 -15.16 -3.95 -2.38
CA ILE A 243 -16.55 -4.38 -2.59
C ILE A 243 -17.09 -3.83 -3.91
N SER A 244 -16.88 -2.54 -4.17
CA SER A 244 -17.31 -1.87 -5.41
C SER A 244 -16.63 -2.50 -6.63
N ARG A 245 -15.34 -2.81 -6.50
CA ARG A 245 -14.55 -3.44 -7.54
C ARG A 245 -15.00 -4.86 -7.84
N LEU A 246 -15.30 -5.64 -6.80
CA LEU A 246 -15.82 -6.99 -6.94
C LEU A 246 -17.19 -6.97 -7.64
N TYR A 247 -18.06 -6.03 -7.28
CA TYR A 247 -19.35 -5.84 -7.94
C TYR A 247 -19.18 -5.56 -9.44
N VAL A 248 -18.34 -4.59 -9.83
CA VAL A 248 -18.10 -4.26 -11.25
C VAL A 248 -17.56 -5.47 -12.02
N LEU A 249 -16.66 -6.25 -11.42
CA LEU A 249 -16.15 -7.48 -12.05
C LEU A 249 -17.23 -8.55 -12.22
N ILE A 250 -18.13 -8.71 -11.25
CA ILE A 250 -19.26 -9.64 -11.34
C ILE A 250 -20.21 -9.21 -12.48
N GLU A 251 -20.56 -7.93 -12.55
CA GLU A 251 -21.39 -7.37 -13.62
C GLU A 251 -20.76 -7.56 -15.01
N ASP A 252 -19.44 -7.40 -15.11
CA ASP A 252 -18.73 -7.68 -16.36
C ASP A 252 -18.84 -9.15 -16.79
N VAL A 253 -18.73 -10.08 -15.84
CA VAL A 253 -18.90 -11.53 -16.10
C VAL A 253 -20.34 -11.86 -16.49
N ILE A 254 -21.34 -11.24 -15.85
CA ILE A 254 -22.75 -11.42 -16.22
C ILE A 254 -23.01 -10.88 -17.62
N SER A 255 -22.47 -9.70 -17.93
CA SER A 255 -22.59 -9.03 -19.23
C SER A 255 -22.01 -9.85 -20.38
N PHE A 256 -21.03 -10.74 -20.14
CA PHE A 256 -20.58 -11.67 -21.18
C PHE A 256 -21.71 -12.57 -21.67
N ARG A 257 -22.54 -13.08 -20.75
CA ARG A 257 -23.60 -14.04 -21.09
C ARG A 257 -24.68 -13.45 -22.01
N SER A 258 -24.83 -12.12 -22.01
CA SER A 258 -25.79 -11.42 -22.85
C SER A 258 -25.23 -10.98 -24.21
N MET A 259 -23.94 -11.20 -24.48
CA MET A 259 -23.33 -10.86 -25.76
C MET A 259 -23.80 -11.78 -26.90
N PRO A 260 -23.93 -11.24 -28.14
CA PRO A 260 -24.32 -12.03 -29.29
C PRO A 260 -23.30 -13.14 -29.59
N GLY A 261 -23.78 -14.28 -30.10
CA GLY A 261 -22.98 -15.47 -30.36
C GLY A 261 -21.76 -15.25 -31.27
N SER A 262 -21.80 -14.22 -32.12
CA SER A 262 -20.70 -13.83 -33.01
C SER A 262 -19.43 -13.42 -32.27
N VAL A 263 -19.54 -12.91 -31.04
CA VAL A 263 -18.38 -12.49 -30.22
C VAL A 263 -17.54 -13.70 -29.77
N TYR A 264 -18.14 -14.89 -29.75
CA TYR A 264 -17.45 -16.15 -29.41
C TYR A 264 -16.85 -16.86 -30.62
N ALA A 265 -17.06 -16.35 -31.83
CA ALA A 265 -16.45 -16.91 -33.03
C ALA A 265 -14.94 -16.65 -33.03
N ALA A 266 -14.16 -17.64 -33.47
CA ALA A 266 -12.71 -17.48 -33.60
C ALA A 266 -12.39 -16.34 -34.58
N VAL A 267 -11.57 -15.38 -34.13
CA VAL A 267 -11.09 -14.30 -35.00
C VAL A 267 -10.21 -14.91 -36.09
N GLN A 268 -10.64 -14.78 -37.34
CA GLN A 268 -9.85 -15.13 -38.53
C GLN A 268 -8.77 -14.05 -38.70
N TRP A 269 -7.63 -14.22 -38.04
CA TRP A 269 -6.53 -13.25 -38.10
C TRP A 269 -6.02 -13.01 -39.54
N SER A 270 -6.22 -13.97 -40.43
CA SER A 270 -5.94 -13.88 -41.88
C SER A 270 -6.70 -12.75 -42.58
N ASP A 271 -7.88 -12.36 -42.09
CA ASP A 271 -8.69 -11.29 -42.68
C ASP A 271 -8.12 -9.90 -42.37
N TYR A 272 -7.35 -9.76 -41.28
CA TYR A 272 -6.78 -8.51 -40.82
C TYR A 272 -5.28 -8.39 -41.12
N PHE A 273 -4.57 -9.51 -41.13
CA PHE A 273 -3.15 -9.60 -41.44
C PHE A 273 -2.93 -10.66 -42.53
N PRO A 274 -2.98 -10.28 -43.81
CA PRO A 274 -2.94 -11.22 -44.95
C PRO A 274 -1.68 -12.10 -45.03
N HIS A 275 -0.69 -11.86 -44.18
CA HIS A 275 0.63 -12.49 -44.20
C HIS A 275 0.89 -13.41 -43.00
N ILE A 276 -0.07 -13.52 -42.07
CA ILE A 276 -0.01 -14.44 -40.93
C ILE A 276 -0.95 -15.60 -41.28
N SER A 277 -0.45 -16.54 -42.07
CA SER A 277 -1.08 -17.82 -42.41
C SER A 277 -0.20 -18.96 -41.97
#